data_AF-A0A2M7BKV0-F1
#
_entry.id   AF-A0A2M7BKV0-F1
#
_cell.length_a   1.000
_cell.length_b   1.000
_cell.length_c   1.000
_cell.angle_alpha   90.00
_cell.angle_beta   90.00
_cell.angle_gamma   90.00
#
_symmetry.space_group_name_H-M   'P 1'
#
loop_
_entity.id
_entity.type
_entity.pdbx_description
1 polymer ?
#
loop_
_entity_poly.entity_id
_entity_poly.type
_entity_poly.pdbx_seq_one_letter_code
_entity_poly.pdbx_strand_id
1 'polypeptide(L)'
;MEKQRCLLIADDLTGGADAGVQFAKRGMKTILIPFRGEGSVPLCARPAQDVLVINTITRGLSPAAAFDILSGLLKRFDPKQFPILYKKIDSTLRGNIGSEIDAILQETTLPLCFLAPSYPEQGRVLVGGIMMVGEKPLALT
;
A
#
# COMPACT_ATOMS: atom_id res chain seq x y z
N MET A 1 12.49 -13.79 -17.32
CA MET A 1 12.19 -12.37 -17.05
C MET A 1 12.65 -12.09 -15.64
N GLU A 2 13.46 -11.05 -15.42
CA GLU A 2 13.95 -10.70 -14.08
C GLU A 2 12.77 -10.26 -13.20
N LYS A 3 12.72 -10.71 -11.94
CA LYS A 3 11.64 -10.34 -11.02
C LYS A 3 11.78 -8.86 -10.66
N GLN A 4 10.81 -8.04 -11.02
CA GLN A 4 10.78 -6.65 -10.58
C GLN A 4 10.47 -6.58 -9.09
N ARG A 5 11.20 -5.71 -8.38
CA ARG A 5 11.03 -5.53 -6.94
C ARG A 5 9.86 -4.60 -6.64
N CYS A 6 9.15 -4.86 -5.55
CA CYS A 6 7.96 -4.13 -5.14
C CYS A 6 8.08 -3.60 -3.71
N LEU A 7 7.85 -2.31 -3.53
CA LEU A 7 7.56 -1.71 -2.24
C LEU A 7 6.04 -1.70 -2.04
N LEU A 8 5.55 -2.54 -1.14
CA LEU A 8 4.15 -2.59 -0.76
C LEU A 8 3.95 -1.77 0.51
N ILE A 9 3.10 -0.75 0.47
CA ILE A 9 2.74 0.05 1.65
C ILE A 9 1.31 -0.34 2.04
N ALA A 10 1.10 -0.75 3.28
CA ALA A 10 -0.22 -1.12 3.80
C ALA A 10 -0.59 -0.22 4.98
N ASP A 11 -1.82 0.30 4.98
CA ASP A 11 -2.37 1.13 6.06
C ASP A 11 -2.67 0.34 7.36
N ASP A 12 -2.76 -0.99 7.24
CA ASP A 12 -3.00 -1.93 8.34
C ASP A 12 -2.22 -3.26 8.19
N LEU A 13 -2.06 -3.98 9.30
CA LEU A 13 -1.31 -5.25 9.37
C LEU A 13 -1.95 -6.38 8.56
N THR A 14 -3.25 -6.60 8.73
CA THR A 14 -4.02 -7.67 8.08
C THR A 14 -4.02 -7.49 6.57
N GLY A 15 -4.27 -6.27 6.09
CA GLY A 15 -4.24 -5.95 4.66
C GLY A 15 -2.85 -6.16 4.05
N GLY A 16 -1.80 -5.76 4.77
CA GLY A 16 -0.41 -5.99 4.34
C GLY A 16 -0.03 -7.47 4.30
N ALA A 17 -0.45 -8.24 5.30
CA ALA A 17 -0.17 -9.68 5.38
C ALA A 17 -0.90 -10.45 4.27
N ASP A 18 -2.18 -10.16 4.05
CA ASP A 18 -2.98 -10.75 2.98
C ASP A 18 -2.33 -10.53 1.61
N ALA A 19 -2.02 -9.27 1.28
CA ALA A 19 -1.38 -8.93 0.01
C ALA A 19 0.03 -9.55 -0.11
N GLY A 20 0.84 -9.49 0.95
CA GLY A 20 2.19 -10.05 0.97
C GLY A 20 2.22 -11.55 0.70
N VAL A 21 1.29 -12.32 1.28
CA VAL A 21 1.17 -13.77 1.03
C VAL A 21 0.90 -14.07 -0.44
N GLN A 22 0.16 -13.21 -1.16
CA GLN A 22 -0.10 -13.41 -2.59
C GLN A 22 1.18 -13.29 -3.44
N PHE A 23 2.15 -12.48 -3.04
CA PHE A 23 3.47 -12.42 -3.68
C PHE A 23 4.33 -13.64 -3.29
N ALA A 24 4.32 -14.03 -2.01
CA ALA A 24 5.05 -15.20 -1.53
C ALA A 24 4.60 -16.50 -2.23
N LYS A 25 3.28 -16.68 -2.44
CA LYS A 25 2.71 -17.81 -3.19
C LYS A 25 3.19 -17.89 -4.65
N ARG A 26 3.63 -16.77 -5.23
CA ARG A 26 4.23 -16.68 -6.57
C ARG A 26 5.75 -16.85 -6.54
N GLY A 27 6.32 -17.29 -5.42
CA GLY A 27 7.75 -17.53 -5.25
C GLY A 27 8.59 -16.26 -5.11
N MET A 28 7.99 -15.13 -4.76
CA MET A 28 8.72 -13.88 -4.48
C MET A 28 9.13 -13.82 -3.02
N LYS A 29 10.43 -13.55 -2.76
CA LYS A 29 10.96 -13.37 -1.41
C LYS A 29 10.32 -12.13 -0.80
N THR A 30 9.36 -12.35 0.10
CA THR A 30 8.48 -11.32 0.64
C THR A 30 8.70 -11.20 2.14
N ILE A 31 8.86 -9.98 2.64
CA ILE A 31 8.93 -9.69 4.06
C ILE A 31 7.93 -8.60 4.44
N LEU A 32 7.27 -8.76 5.58
CA LEU A 32 6.43 -7.75 6.20
C LEU A 32 7.11 -7.18 7.44
N ILE A 33 7.16 -5.85 7.53
CA ILE A 33 7.70 -5.15 8.69
C ILE A 33 6.76 -4.02 9.13
N PRO A 34 6.64 -3.75 10.44
CA PRO A 34 5.98 -2.55 10.91
C PRO A 34 6.86 -1.31 10.67
N PHE A 35 6.23 -0.18 10.35
CA PHE A 35 6.89 1.12 10.38
C PHE A 35 7.13 1.54 11.83
N ARG A 36 8.36 1.94 12.19
CA ARG A 36 8.74 2.35 13.55
C ARG A 36 9.32 3.77 13.62
N GLY A 37 8.96 4.64 12.67
CA GLY A 37 9.43 6.03 12.61
C GLY A 37 10.67 6.25 11.73
N GLU A 38 11.09 7.52 11.61
CA GLU A 38 12.23 7.93 10.78
C GLU A 38 13.51 7.18 11.17
N GLY A 39 14.18 6.58 10.19
CA GLY A 39 15.44 5.83 10.37
C GLY A 39 15.30 4.33 10.65
N SER A 40 14.09 3.83 10.94
CA SER A 40 13.89 2.42 11.34
C SER A 40 13.85 1.42 10.18
N VAL A 41 13.61 1.87 8.96
CA VAL A 41 13.56 1.01 7.78
C VAL A 41 14.64 1.41 6.78
N PRO A 42 15.83 0.78 6.83
CA PRO A 42 16.77 0.89 5.73
C PRO A 42 16.20 0.05 4.57
N LEU A 43 15.41 0.70 3.70
CA LEU A 43 14.97 0.15 2.42
C LEU A 43 16.17 -0.48 1.68
N CYS A 44 17.32 0.18 1.73
CA CYS A 44 18.62 -0.22 1.22
C CYS A 44 19.28 -1.45 1.88
N ALA A 45 18.96 -1.81 3.13
CA ALA A 45 19.60 -2.95 3.82
C ALA A 45 18.98 -4.32 3.49
N ARG A 46 17.97 -4.38 2.62
CA ARG A 46 17.29 -5.63 2.24
C ARG A 46 17.44 -5.93 0.74
N PRO A 47 18.66 -6.05 0.19
CA PRO A 47 18.86 -6.28 -1.25
C PRO A 47 18.32 -7.64 -1.73
N ALA A 48 18.15 -8.61 -0.83
CA ALA A 48 17.71 -9.97 -1.17
C ALA A 48 16.19 -10.17 -1.27
N GLN A 49 15.37 -9.14 -1.03
CA GLN A 49 13.91 -9.26 -0.99
C GLN A 49 13.27 -8.72 -2.28
N ASP A 50 12.43 -9.55 -2.90
CA ASP A 50 11.66 -9.19 -4.09
C ASP A 50 10.50 -8.25 -3.70
N VAL A 51 9.88 -8.46 -2.55
CA VAL A 51 8.76 -7.64 -2.04
C VAL A 51 9.01 -7.22 -0.60
N LEU A 52 8.94 -5.92 -0.35
CA LEU A 52 8.99 -5.34 0.98
C LEU A 52 7.64 -4.76 1.34
N VAL A 53 6.94 -5.38 2.28
CA VAL A 53 5.69 -4.88 2.84
C VAL A 53 5.98 -4.04 4.07
N ILE A 54 5.56 -2.77 4.04
CA ILE A 54 5.62 -1.85 5.17
C ILE A 54 4.20 -1.61 5.66
N ASN A 55 3.93 -2.04 6.89
CA ASN A 55 2.69 -1.72 7.59
C ASN A 55 2.86 -0.38 8.34
N THR A 56 2.15 0.66 7.89
CA THR A 56 2.25 2.01 8.44
C THR A 56 1.33 2.24 9.65
N ILE A 57 0.33 1.37 9.87
CA ILE A 57 -0.64 1.48 10.97
C ILE A 57 -1.36 2.85 10.93
N THR A 58 -1.65 3.34 9.73
CA THR A 58 -2.16 4.70 9.49
C THR A 58 -3.67 4.78 9.33
N ARG A 59 -4.37 3.64 9.21
CA ARG A 59 -5.83 3.61 8.96
C ARG A 59 -6.66 4.43 9.95
N GLY A 60 -6.31 4.35 11.23
CA GLY A 60 -7.05 5.01 12.32
C GLY A 60 -6.53 6.39 12.70
N LEU A 61 -5.51 6.90 11.99
CA LEU A 61 -4.91 8.20 12.28
C LEU A 61 -5.69 9.33 11.62
N SER A 62 -5.34 10.57 11.99
CA SER A 62 -5.79 11.72 11.22
C SER A 62 -5.16 11.72 9.81
N PRO A 63 -5.83 12.32 8.81
CA PRO A 63 -5.28 12.45 7.46
C PRO A 63 -3.90 13.11 7.43
N ALA A 64 -3.69 14.15 8.23
CA ALA A 64 -2.40 14.84 8.35
C ALA A 64 -1.30 13.93 8.94
N ALA A 65 -1.60 13.19 10.00
CA ALA A 65 -0.63 12.27 10.59
C ALA A 65 -0.28 11.11 9.63
N ALA A 66 -1.26 10.60 8.88
CA ALA A 66 -1.02 9.58 7.86
C ALA A 66 -0.13 10.11 6.71
N PHE A 67 -0.40 11.33 6.26
CA PHE A 67 0.43 12.04 5.28
C PHE A 67 1.88 12.16 5.77
N ASP A 68 2.10 12.70 6.97
CA ASP A 68 3.44 12.93 7.53
C ASP A 68 4.25 11.62 7.67
N ILE A 69 3.60 10.53 8.09
CA ILE A 69 4.22 9.21 8.20
C ILE A 69 4.67 8.69 6.83
N LEU A 70 3.81 8.77 5.82
CA LEU A 70 4.17 8.33 4.47
C LEU A 70 5.23 9.23 3.85
N SER A 71 5.18 10.54 4.08
CA SER A 71 6.23 11.45 3.65
C SER A 71 7.58 11.10 4.25
N GLY A 72 7.64 10.91 5.56
CA GLY A 72 8.89 10.49 6.24
C GLY A 72 9.42 9.14 5.75
N LEU A 73 8.53 8.19 5.44
CA LEU A 73 8.90 6.90 4.85
C LEU A 73 9.51 7.06 3.44
N LEU A 74 8.90 7.90 2.61
CA LEU A 74 9.22 8.03 1.19
C LEU A 74 10.41 8.96 0.91
N LYS A 75 10.84 9.79 1.85
CA LYS A 75 12.13 10.52 1.76
C LYS A 75 13.33 9.63 1.43
N ARG A 76 13.24 8.32 1.74
CA ARG A 76 14.29 7.31 1.48
C ARG A 76 13.95 6.37 0.33
N PHE A 77 12.86 6.62 -0.39
CA PHE A 77 12.45 5.82 -1.53
C PHE A 77 13.45 5.97 -2.68
N ASP A 78 13.87 4.85 -3.25
CA ASP A 78 14.68 4.80 -4.45
C ASP A 78 13.96 3.97 -5.51
N PRO A 79 13.45 4.57 -6.61
CA PRO A 79 12.76 3.85 -7.67
C PRO A 79 13.67 2.86 -8.41
N LYS A 80 15.00 3.00 -8.35
CA LYS A 80 15.93 1.99 -8.89
C LYS A 80 15.92 0.73 -8.04
N GLN A 81 15.72 0.86 -6.74
CA GLN A 81 15.64 -0.26 -5.81
C GLN A 81 14.28 -0.94 -5.86
N PHE A 82 13.21 -0.14 -5.93
CA PHE A 82 11.83 -0.59 -5.97
C PHE A 82 11.10 0.07 -7.15
N PRO A 83 11.19 -0.51 -8.36
CA PRO A 83 10.53 0.05 -9.54
C PRO A 83 9.00 -0.02 -9.48
N ILE A 84 8.45 -0.84 -8.59
CA ILE A 84 7.00 -0.95 -8.36
C ILE A 84 6.69 -0.46 -6.94
N LEU A 85 5.78 0.50 -6.83
CA LEU A 85 5.15 0.90 -5.57
C LEU A 85 3.69 0.45 -5.60
N TYR A 86 3.29 -0.37 -4.63
CA TYR A 86 1.92 -0.85 -4.49
C TYR A 86 1.32 -0.39 -3.17
N LYS A 87 0.35 0.51 -3.24
CA LYS A 87 -0.40 0.95 -2.06
C LYS A 87 -1.58 0.02 -1.81
N LYS A 88 -1.50 -0.79 -0.75
CA LYS A 88 -2.61 -1.59 -0.26
C LYS A 88 -3.52 -0.72 0.60
N ILE A 89 -4.80 -0.71 0.25
CA ILE A 89 -5.88 0.00 0.93
C ILE A 89 -7.00 -0.96 1.36
N ASP A 90 -7.91 -0.48 2.20
CA ASP A 90 -9.13 -1.20 2.54
C ASP A 90 -10.10 -1.29 1.34
N SER A 91 -10.61 -2.49 1.05
CA SER A 91 -11.56 -2.69 -0.06
C SER A 91 -12.94 -2.05 0.19
N THR A 92 -13.22 -1.68 1.44
CA THR A 92 -14.40 -0.88 1.85
C THR A 92 -14.04 0.58 2.11
N LEU A 93 -12.96 1.07 1.49
CA LEU A 93 -12.55 2.47 1.46
C LEU A 93 -12.36 3.17 2.82
N ARG A 94 -12.13 2.43 3.91
CA ARG A 94 -11.80 3.02 5.21
C ARG A 94 -10.37 3.56 5.23
N GLY A 95 -10.14 4.59 6.03
CA GLY A 95 -8.82 5.17 6.29
C GLY A 95 -8.47 6.35 5.40
N ASN A 96 -7.20 6.74 5.43
CA ASN A 96 -6.72 8.02 4.89
C ASN A 96 -6.27 7.90 3.42
N ILE A 97 -7.05 7.22 2.57
CA ILE A 97 -6.64 6.84 1.20
C ILE A 97 -6.14 8.03 0.38
N GLY A 98 -6.90 9.13 0.35
CA GLY A 98 -6.53 10.33 -0.40
C GLY A 98 -5.21 10.93 0.08
N SER A 99 -5.13 11.28 1.36
CA SER A 99 -3.91 11.88 1.94
C SER A 99 -2.68 10.97 1.84
N GLU A 100 -2.86 9.66 1.94
CA GLU A 100 -1.75 8.72 1.76
C GLU A 100 -1.28 8.64 0.30
N ILE A 101 -2.20 8.68 -0.67
CA ILE A 101 -1.86 8.75 -2.10
C ILE A 101 -1.19 10.09 -2.42
N ASP A 102 -1.67 11.20 -1.84
CA ASP A 102 -1.07 12.53 -2.02
C ASP A 102 0.39 12.54 -1.54
N ALA A 103 0.67 12.00 -0.35
CA ALA A 103 2.04 11.85 0.14
C ALA A 103 2.90 11.00 -0.81
N ILE A 104 2.35 9.90 -1.34
CA ILE A 104 3.06 9.06 -2.32
C ILE A 104 3.42 9.86 -3.58
N LEU A 105 2.44 10.52 -4.19
CA LEU A 105 2.65 11.23 -5.45
C LEU A 105 3.59 12.42 -5.29
N GLN A 106 3.49 13.15 -4.17
CA GLN A 106 4.36 14.30 -3.89
C GLN A 106 5.82 13.89 -3.66
N GLU A 107 6.08 12.86 -2.86
CA GLU A 107 7.46 12.49 -2.48
C GLU A 107 8.16 11.66 -3.56
N THR A 108 7.42 10.86 -4.32
CA THR A 108 8.00 9.99 -5.35
C THR A 108 8.05 10.65 -6.73
N THR A 109 7.42 11.81 -6.91
CA THR A 109 7.25 12.50 -8.20
C THR A 109 6.63 11.63 -9.29
N LEU A 110 5.93 10.56 -8.91
CA LEU A 110 5.21 9.71 -9.84
C LEU A 110 4.04 10.51 -10.43
N PRO A 111 3.85 10.48 -11.76
CA PRO A 111 2.85 11.34 -12.41
C PRO A 111 1.42 10.81 -12.28
N LEU A 112 1.24 9.54 -11.88
CA LEU A 112 -0.04 8.86 -11.92
C LEU A 112 -0.15 7.75 -10.87
N CYS A 113 -1.34 7.59 -10.29
CA CYS A 113 -1.74 6.44 -9.49
C CYS A 113 -2.96 5.77 -10.13
N PHE A 114 -2.92 4.44 -10.28
CA PHE A 114 -4.09 3.65 -10.64
C PHE A 114 -4.79 3.15 -9.38
N LEU A 115 -6.02 3.61 -9.14
CA LEU A 115 -6.82 3.20 -7.99
C LEU A 115 -7.74 2.04 -8.37
N ALA A 116 -7.45 0.84 -7.86
CA ALA A 116 -8.23 -0.38 -8.11
C ALA A 116 -8.63 -1.07 -6.78
N PRO A 117 -9.66 -0.57 -6.07
CA PRO A 117 -10.04 -1.06 -4.75
C PRO A 117 -10.92 -2.33 -4.78
N SER A 118 -11.31 -2.78 -5.97
CA SER A 118 -12.21 -3.93 -6.13
C SER A 118 -11.58 -5.22 -5.60
N TYR A 119 -12.39 -6.04 -4.93
CA TYR A 119 -12.04 -7.41 -4.52
C TYR A 119 -13.24 -8.34 -4.82
N PRO A 120 -13.37 -8.81 -6.08
CA PRO A 120 -14.55 -9.53 -6.55
C PRO A 120 -14.84 -10.84 -5.79
N GLU A 121 -13.80 -11.60 -5.41
CA GLU A 121 -13.96 -12.83 -4.60
C GLU A 121 -14.64 -12.56 -3.25
N GLN A 122 -14.55 -11.33 -2.78
CA GLN A 122 -15.14 -10.85 -1.54
C GLN A 122 -16.42 -10.05 -1.80
N GLY A 123 -16.94 -9.99 -3.03
CA GLY A 123 -18.13 -9.24 -3.39
C GLY A 123 -17.96 -7.72 -3.35
N ARG A 124 -16.72 -7.21 -3.44
CA ARG A 124 -16.44 -5.77 -3.51
C ARG A 124 -16.11 -5.39 -4.95
N VAL A 125 -16.88 -4.51 -5.57
CA VAL A 125 -16.69 -4.11 -6.98
C VAL A 125 -16.93 -2.63 -7.18
N LEU A 126 -16.15 -2.01 -8.07
CA LEU A 126 -16.35 -0.62 -8.48
C LEU A 126 -17.24 -0.57 -9.72
N VAL A 127 -18.40 0.08 -9.63
CA VAL A 127 -19.36 0.24 -10.74
C VAL A 127 -19.62 1.72 -10.95
N GLY A 128 -19.25 2.27 -12.11
CA GLY A 128 -19.41 3.70 -12.40
C GLY A 128 -18.72 4.63 -11.39
N GLY A 129 -17.62 4.18 -10.78
CA GLY A 129 -16.91 4.92 -9.72
C GLY A 129 -17.48 4.75 -8.31
N ILE A 130 -18.57 4.00 -8.14
CA ILE A 130 -19.20 3.72 -6.85
C ILE A 130 -18.72 2.35 -6.36
N MET A 131 -18.22 2.30 -5.12
CA MET A 131 -17.88 1.04 -4.48
C MET A 131 -19.16 0.32 -4.04
N MET A 132 -19.33 -0.92 -4.50
CA MET A 132 -20.44 -1.80 -4.16
C MET A 132 -19.94 -2.93 -3.24
N VAL A 133 -20.73 -3.30 -2.24
CA VAL A 133 -20.54 -4.50 -1.42
C VAL A 133 -21.76 -5.39 -1.60
N GLY A 134 -21.58 -6.50 -2.30
CA GLY A 134 -22.68 -7.26 -2.87
C GLY A 134 -23.48 -6.37 -3.82
N GLU A 135 -24.78 -6.25 -3.58
CA GLU A 135 -25.70 -5.47 -4.42
C GLU A 135 -25.92 -4.03 -3.92
N LYS A 136 -25.30 -3.62 -2.81
CA LYS A 136 -25.52 -2.32 -2.18
C LYS A 136 -24.32 -1.39 -2.37
N PRO A 137 -24.53 -0.08 -2.61
CA PRO A 137 -23.48 0.91 -2.46
C PRO A 137 -22.89 0.84 -1.05
N LEU A 138 -21.57 0.95 -0.93
CA LEU A 138 -20.84 0.92 0.36
C LEU A 138 -21.41 1.91 1.39
N ALA A 139 -21.88 3.08 0.95
CA ALA A 139 -22.49 4.06 1.85
C ALA A 139 -23.81 3.60 2.50
N LEU A 140 -24.38 2.46 2.05
CA LEU A 140 -25.64 1.89 2.50
C LEU A 140 -25.49 0.48 3.11
N THR A 141 -24.25 0.09 3.44
CA THR A 141 -23.93 -1.23 4.02
C THR A 141 -23.75 -1.18 5.51
#